data_AF-A0A9E5KQL2-F1
#
_entry.id   AF-A0A9E5KQL2-F1
#
_cell.length_a   1.000
_cell.length_b   1.000
_cell.length_c   1.000
_cell.angle_alpha   90.00
_cell.angle_beta   90.00
_cell.angle_gamma   90.00
#
_symmetry.space_group_name_H-M   'P 1'
#
loop_
_entity.id
_entity.type
_entity.pdbx_description
1 polymer ?
#
loop_
_entity_poly.entity_id
_entity_poly.type
_entity_poly.pdbx_seq_one_letter_code
_entity_poly.pdbx_strand_id
1 'polypeptide(L)'
;MLREQLDRAVCQWSTLGVAFDTAPVGSTGHDIDLERLLLETARLAPAMPRLFVMAVTWLQIYGDALARHRLRHLMAEELAPTDHPILGLLLELGQAGSHPPRFAALLRELHSAPDPRPLFDIERSSAAMADRSRRRASPESKRWGRWCEPVEPRSDALAPAHVVMSRNPWLRLAMDFRGDLRAAVVASLRHDSDARISESALTRCAGGSRAQVRNALANLELTGRAARIRSPGVRKTRIVVMG
;
A
#
# COMPACT_ATOMS: atom_id res chain seq x y z
N MET A 1 -3.80 -16.32 15.60
CA MET A 1 -3.82 -15.91 14.18
C MET A 1 -4.18 -14.44 13.95
N LEU A 2 -5.41 -13.95 14.18
CA LEU A 2 -5.76 -12.53 13.94
C LEU A 2 -4.89 -11.55 14.74
N ARG A 3 -4.66 -11.85 16.02
CA ARG A 3 -3.78 -11.04 16.89
C ARG A 3 -2.36 -10.96 16.36
N GLU A 4 -1.78 -12.08 15.93
CA GLU A 4 -0.44 -12.10 15.34
C GLU A 4 -0.36 -11.34 14.01
N GLN A 5 -1.41 -11.39 13.19
CA GLN A 5 -1.50 -10.59 11.96
C GLN A 5 -1.54 -9.09 12.27
N LEU A 6 -2.35 -8.69 13.26
CA LEU A 6 -2.40 -7.32 13.75
C LEU A 6 -1.05 -6.87 14.30
N ASP A 7 -0.40 -7.67 15.14
CA ASP A 7 0.89 -7.35 15.73
C ASP A 7 1.96 -7.18 14.64
N ARG A 8 1.97 -8.05 13.61
CA ARG A 8 2.85 -7.90 12.45
C ARG A 8 2.57 -6.62 11.67
N ALA A 9 1.32 -6.36 11.30
CA ALA A 9 0.94 -5.17 10.55
C ALA A 9 1.31 -3.88 11.31
N VAL A 10 1.01 -3.84 12.61
CA VAL A 10 1.39 -2.75 13.52
C VAL A 10 2.91 -2.54 13.50
N CYS A 11 3.69 -3.61 13.62
CA CYS A 11 5.14 -3.50 13.63
C CYS A 11 5.72 -3.04 12.28
N GLN A 12 5.12 -3.44 11.16
CA GLN A 12 5.48 -2.96 9.82
C GLN A 12 5.15 -1.47 9.66
N TRP A 13 3.96 -1.02 10.09
CA TRP A 13 3.62 0.40 10.11
C TRP A 13 4.51 1.22 11.04
N SER A 14 4.91 0.68 12.20
CA SER A 14 5.91 1.31 13.07
C SER A 14 7.28 1.46 12.41
N THR A 15 7.66 0.50 11.57
CA THR A 15 8.88 0.59 10.75
C THR A 15 8.78 1.72 9.71
N LEU A 16 7.57 1.96 9.19
CA LEU A 16 7.23 3.11 8.32
C LEU A 16 7.04 4.43 9.09
N GLY A 17 7.31 4.44 10.39
CA GLY A 17 7.30 5.62 11.24
C GLY A 17 5.94 5.96 11.86
N VAL A 18 4.97 5.06 11.82
CA VAL A 18 3.70 5.24 12.54
C VAL A 18 3.89 4.97 14.03
N ALA A 19 3.48 5.91 14.87
CA ALA A 19 3.51 5.75 16.31
C ALA A 19 2.39 4.80 16.78
N PHE A 20 2.76 3.52 16.88
CA PHE A 20 2.08 2.56 17.75
C PHE A 20 2.90 2.41 19.03
N ASP A 21 2.27 1.95 20.12
CA ASP A 21 2.94 1.74 21.43
C ASP A 21 3.91 0.52 21.41
N THR A 22 4.37 0.14 20.24
CA THR A 22 5.23 -1.00 19.93
C THR A 22 6.53 -0.52 19.30
N ALA A 23 7.66 -1.07 19.74
CA ALA A 23 8.94 -0.81 19.11
C ALA A 23 8.91 -1.28 17.63
N PRO A 24 9.55 -0.55 16.69
CA PRO A 24 9.72 -1.01 15.31
C PRO A 24 10.45 -2.37 15.25
N VAL A 25 10.22 -3.15 14.18
CA VAL A 25 11.01 -4.39 13.95
C VAL A 25 12.45 -4.01 13.63
N GLY A 26 13.30 -3.98 14.66
CA GLY A 26 14.74 -3.79 14.52
C GLY A 26 15.16 -2.40 14.00
N SER A 27 16.35 -1.99 14.40
CA SER A 27 17.05 -0.89 13.76
C SER A 27 17.58 -1.37 12.41
N THR A 28 17.18 -0.71 11.32
CA THR A 28 17.65 -0.83 9.93
C THR A 28 17.21 -2.05 9.10
N GLY A 29 16.61 -1.77 7.94
CA GLY A 29 16.66 -2.68 6.78
C GLY A 29 15.52 -3.68 6.57
N HIS A 30 14.41 -3.64 7.32
CA HIS A 30 13.25 -4.47 6.97
C HIS A 30 12.56 -3.92 5.72
N ASP A 31 12.62 -4.69 4.63
CA ASP A 31 12.05 -4.34 3.34
C ASP A 31 10.53 -4.55 3.37
N ILE A 32 9.79 -3.51 3.78
CA ILE A 32 8.33 -3.56 3.88
C ILE A 32 7.69 -3.49 2.49
N ASP A 33 6.95 -4.53 2.11
CA ASP A 33 6.09 -4.52 0.93
C ASP A 33 4.85 -3.65 1.21
N LEU A 34 4.90 -2.37 0.83
CA LEU A 34 3.83 -1.41 1.07
C LEU A 34 2.49 -1.83 0.47
N GLU A 35 2.51 -2.34 -0.75
CA GLU A 35 1.26 -2.67 -1.44
C GLU A 35 0.56 -3.85 -0.75
N ARG A 36 1.30 -4.90 -0.36
CA ARG A 36 0.72 -6.01 0.41
C ARG A 36 0.31 -5.59 1.82
N LEU A 37 1.08 -4.71 2.48
CA LEU A 37 0.70 -4.15 3.78
C LEU A 37 -0.63 -3.39 3.71
N LEU A 38 -0.92 -2.68 2.61
CA LEU A 38 -2.21 -2.04 2.41
C LEU A 38 -3.36 -3.04 2.23
N LEU A 39 -3.15 -4.12 1.47
CA LEU A 39 -4.17 -5.17 1.33
C LEU A 39 -4.44 -5.84 2.68
N GLU A 40 -3.39 -6.13 3.45
CA GLU A 40 -3.52 -6.67 4.81
C GLU A 40 -4.20 -5.66 5.74
N THR A 41 -3.87 -4.37 5.64
CA THR A 41 -4.52 -3.32 6.42
C THR A 41 -6.01 -3.23 6.11
N ALA A 42 -6.44 -3.39 4.86
CA ALA A 42 -7.86 -3.41 4.50
C ALA A 42 -8.60 -4.58 5.15
N ARG A 43 -7.97 -5.76 5.24
CA ARG A 43 -8.52 -6.95 5.91
C ARG A 43 -8.61 -6.76 7.43
N LEU A 44 -7.61 -6.12 8.03
CA LEU A 44 -7.47 -6.00 9.49
C LEU A 44 -8.17 -4.76 10.07
N ALA A 45 -8.43 -3.73 9.26
CA ALA A 45 -9.01 -2.46 9.68
C ALA A 45 -10.31 -2.58 10.50
N PRO A 46 -11.26 -3.49 10.19
CA PRO A 46 -12.47 -3.66 11.01
C PRO A 46 -12.18 -3.97 12.49
N ALA A 47 -11.13 -4.73 12.75
CA ALA A 47 -10.74 -5.16 14.09
C ALA A 47 -9.93 -4.10 14.86
N MET A 48 -9.29 -3.15 14.16
CA MET A 48 -8.41 -2.15 14.78
C MET A 48 -8.60 -0.75 14.16
N PRO A 49 -9.51 0.08 14.71
CA PRO A 49 -9.78 1.42 14.18
C PRO A 49 -8.54 2.32 14.06
N ARG A 50 -7.63 2.23 15.04
CA ARG A 50 -6.36 2.99 15.03
C ARG A 50 -5.52 2.66 13.80
N LEU A 51 -5.46 1.39 13.38
CA LEU A 51 -4.70 0.97 12.20
C LEU A 51 -5.21 1.68 10.93
N PHE A 52 -6.53 1.74 10.75
CA PHE A 52 -7.14 2.41 9.62
C PHE A 52 -6.80 3.90 9.58
N VAL A 53 -7.00 4.62 10.70
CA VAL A 53 -6.72 6.06 10.79
C VAL A 53 -5.25 6.38 10.53
N MET A 54 -4.33 5.56 11.07
CA MET A 54 -2.90 5.74 10.85
C MET A 54 -2.50 5.48 9.40
N ALA A 55 -3.05 4.43 8.77
CA ALA A 55 -2.77 4.13 7.37
C ALA A 55 -3.27 5.25 6.44
N VAL A 56 -4.47 5.79 6.69
CA VAL A 56 -4.99 6.97 5.96
C VAL A 56 -4.04 8.16 6.13
N THR A 57 -3.64 8.47 7.36
CA THR A 57 -2.72 9.58 7.65
C THR A 57 -1.38 9.39 6.90
N TRP A 58 -0.84 8.18 6.92
CA TRP A 58 0.41 7.87 6.23
C TRP A 58 0.27 8.02 4.71
N LEU A 59 -0.82 7.55 4.12
CA LEU A 59 -1.10 7.68 2.68
C LEU A 59 -1.22 9.13 2.21
N GLN A 60 -1.76 10.02 3.04
CA GLN A 60 -1.86 11.45 2.68
C GLN A 60 -0.48 12.08 2.50
N ILE A 61 0.50 11.70 3.34
CA ILE A 61 1.87 12.24 3.31
C ILE A 61 2.74 11.49 2.29
N TYR A 62 2.74 10.17 2.33
CA TYR A 62 3.69 9.30 1.61
C TYR A 62 3.05 8.46 0.50
N GLY A 63 1.79 8.72 0.13
CA GLY A 63 1.07 7.94 -0.88
C GLY A 63 1.70 7.93 -2.28
N ASP A 64 2.65 8.84 -2.56
CA ASP A 64 3.41 8.84 -3.81
C ASP A 64 4.49 7.73 -3.86
N ALA A 65 4.82 7.13 -2.71
CA ALA A 65 5.72 5.97 -2.65
C ALA A 65 5.05 4.68 -3.13
N LEU A 66 3.72 4.70 -3.31
CA LEU A 66 2.97 3.50 -3.63
C LEU A 66 3.15 3.11 -5.09
N ALA A 67 3.57 1.87 -5.36
CA ALA A 67 3.70 1.35 -6.72
C ALA A 67 2.32 1.00 -7.30
N ARG A 68 1.61 1.99 -7.84
CA ARG A 68 0.20 1.86 -8.25
C ARG A 68 -0.05 0.76 -9.29
N HIS A 69 0.85 0.55 -10.25
CA HIS A 69 0.71 -0.54 -11.23
C HIS A 69 0.78 -1.93 -10.57
N ARG A 70 1.69 -2.08 -9.60
CA ARG A 70 1.82 -3.31 -8.83
C ARG A 70 0.62 -3.50 -7.89
N LEU A 71 0.21 -2.46 -7.17
CA LEU A 71 -0.98 -2.54 -6.30
C LEU A 71 -2.22 -2.96 -7.10
N ARG A 72 -2.43 -2.41 -8.30
CA ARG A 72 -3.51 -2.81 -9.18
C ARG A 72 -3.49 -4.32 -9.46
N HIS A 73 -2.33 -4.86 -9.83
CA HIS A 73 -2.19 -6.29 -10.08
C HIS A 73 -2.47 -7.12 -8.81
N LEU A 74 -1.91 -6.73 -7.67
CA LEU A 74 -2.15 -7.43 -6.40
C LEU A 74 -3.62 -7.35 -5.96
N MET A 75 -4.32 -6.24 -6.23
CA MET A 75 -5.75 -6.15 -5.99
C MET A 75 -6.52 -7.20 -6.81
N ALA A 76 -6.15 -7.42 -8.06
CA ALA A 76 -6.81 -8.41 -8.91
C ALA A 76 -6.52 -9.87 -8.47
N GLU A 77 -5.30 -10.13 -7.97
CA GLU A 77 -4.87 -11.50 -7.64
C GLU A 77 -5.12 -11.90 -6.18
N GLU A 78 -4.97 -10.97 -5.23
CA GLU A 78 -4.89 -11.28 -3.79
C GLU A 78 -6.05 -10.68 -2.97
N LEU A 79 -6.76 -9.65 -3.46
CA LEU A 79 -7.79 -8.97 -2.67
C LEU A 79 -9.14 -9.68 -2.78
N ALA A 80 -9.73 -10.02 -1.64
CA ALA A 80 -11.08 -10.58 -1.63
C ALA A 80 -12.11 -9.47 -1.94
N PRO A 81 -13.20 -9.78 -2.67
CA PRO A 81 -14.26 -8.80 -2.96
C PRO A 81 -14.87 -8.15 -1.71
N THR A 82 -14.84 -8.84 -0.56
CA THR A 82 -15.31 -8.34 0.74
C THR A 82 -14.49 -7.16 1.27
N ASP A 83 -13.23 -7.06 0.87
CA ASP A 83 -12.27 -6.05 1.33
C ASP A 83 -12.18 -4.86 0.38
N HIS A 84 -12.74 -4.96 -0.83
CA HIS A 84 -12.79 -3.87 -1.81
C HIS A 84 -13.30 -2.56 -1.21
N PRO A 85 -14.40 -2.54 -0.42
CA PRO A 85 -14.94 -1.30 0.09
C PRO A 85 -14.01 -0.62 1.10
N ILE A 86 -13.25 -1.41 1.84
CA ILE A 86 -12.34 -0.91 2.88
C ILE A 86 -11.08 -0.33 2.23
N LEU A 87 -10.50 -1.06 1.26
CA LEU A 87 -9.37 -0.53 0.50
C LEU A 87 -9.77 0.72 -0.31
N GLY A 88 -10.97 0.72 -0.89
CA GLY A 88 -11.49 1.87 -1.64
C GLY A 88 -11.60 3.10 -0.76
N LEU A 89 -12.16 2.94 0.44
CA LEU A 89 -12.24 4.01 1.42
C LEU A 89 -10.86 4.46 1.92
N LEU A 90 -9.93 3.53 2.21
CA LEU A 90 -8.55 3.85 2.59
C LEU A 90 -7.86 4.73 1.55
N LEU A 91 -7.92 4.34 0.27
CA LEU A 91 -7.29 5.07 -0.81
C LEU A 91 -7.99 6.41 -1.06
N GLU A 92 -9.31 6.46 -1.00
CA GLU A 92 -10.06 7.70 -1.20
C GLU A 92 -9.75 8.76 -0.13
N LEU A 93 -9.74 8.36 1.15
CA LEU A 93 -9.34 9.24 2.24
C LEU A 93 -7.85 9.56 2.19
N GLY A 94 -7.02 8.59 1.77
CA GLY A 94 -5.57 8.74 1.62
C GLY A 94 -5.14 9.71 0.51
N GLN A 95 -5.98 9.94 -0.50
CA GLN A 95 -5.72 10.93 -1.56
C GLN A 95 -6.36 12.30 -1.31
N ALA A 96 -7.05 12.49 -0.18
CA ALA A 96 -7.71 13.75 0.14
C ALA A 96 -6.73 14.94 0.02
N GLY A 97 -7.15 15.99 -0.70
CA GLY A 97 -6.32 17.16 -0.97
C GLY A 97 -5.27 17.00 -2.08
N SER A 98 -5.02 15.80 -2.61
CA SER A 98 -4.09 15.62 -3.73
C SER A 98 -4.71 16.03 -5.07
N HIS A 99 -4.01 16.88 -5.81
CA HIS A 99 -4.38 17.31 -7.15
C HIS A 99 -3.17 17.17 -8.07
N PRO A 100 -3.21 16.32 -9.11
CA PRO A 100 -4.32 15.44 -9.51
C PRO A 100 -4.56 14.27 -8.53
N PRO A 101 -5.76 13.63 -8.57
CA PRO A 101 -6.09 12.50 -7.69
C PRO A 101 -5.21 11.27 -8.00
N ARG A 102 -4.31 10.94 -7.07
CA ARG A 102 -3.25 9.95 -7.30
C ARG A 102 -3.74 8.50 -7.42
N PHE A 103 -4.88 8.14 -6.83
CA PHE A 103 -5.41 6.77 -6.83
C PHE A 103 -6.65 6.59 -7.71
N ALA A 104 -7.03 7.59 -8.51
CA ALA A 104 -8.23 7.54 -9.35
C ALA A 104 -8.31 6.26 -10.24
N ALA A 105 -7.16 5.81 -10.76
CA ALA A 105 -7.12 4.62 -11.60
C ALA A 105 -7.24 3.29 -10.82
N LEU A 106 -6.99 3.28 -9.51
CA LEU A 106 -7.21 2.12 -8.63
C LEU A 106 -8.65 2.11 -8.12
N LEU A 107 -9.18 3.27 -7.74
CA LEU A 107 -10.54 3.42 -7.21
C LEU A 107 -11.61 2.95 -8.20
N ARG A 108 -11.37 3.08 -9.51
CA ARG A 108 -12.27 2.57 -10.56
C ARG A 108 -12.43 1.05 -10.61
N GLU A 109 -11.51 0.30 -10.01
CA GLU A 109 -11.53 -1.17 -10.00
C GLU A 109 -12.11 -1.74 -8.70
N LEU A 110 -12.28 -0.88 -7.69
CA LEU A 110 -12.83 -1.22 -6.40
C LEU A 110 -14.34 -0.97 -6.37
N HIS A 111 -15.03 -1.77 -5.56
CA HIS A 111 -16.48 -1.80 -5.50
C HIS A 111 -16.97 -1.47 -4.10
N SER A 112 -18.08 -0.74 -4.00
CA SER A 112 -18.76 -0.48 -2.73
C SER A 112 -19.40 -1.74 -2.17
N ALA A 113 -19.65 -1.74 -0.86
CA ALA A 113 -20.28 -2.86 -0.21
C ALA A 113 -21.78 -2.94 -0.58
N PRO A 114 -22.30 -4.12 -0.94
CA PRO A 114 -23.74 -4.31 -1.17
C PRO A 114 -24.56 -4.27 0.13
N ASP A 115 -23.91 -4.52 1.27
CA ASP A 115 -24.47 -4.45 2.62
C ASP A 115 -23.80 -3.30 3.41
N PRO A 116 -24.42 -2.10 3.44
CA PRO A 116 -23.90 -0.96 4.17
C PRO A 116 -23.98 -1.16 5.69
N ARG A 117 -22.83 -1.04 6.36
CA ARG A 117 -22.73 -1.25 7.82
C ARG A 117 -21.51 -0.52 8.40
N PRO A 118 -21.37 -0.42 9.73
CA PRO A 118 -20.18 0.15 10.35
C PRO A 118 -18.89 -0.52 9.86
N LEU A 119 -17.84 0.26 9.65
CA LEU A 119 -16.52 -0.25 9.25
C LEU A 119 -15.93 -1.12 10.36
N PHE A 120 -16.00 -0.65 11.61
CA PHE A 120 -15.34 -1.26 12.75
C PHE A 120 -16.23 -2.24 13.50
N ASP A 121 -15.67 -3.36 13.95
CA ASP A 121 -16.41 -4.43 14.61
C ASP A 121 -17.01 -4.01 15.94
N ILE A 122 -16.32 -3.14 16.68
CA ILE A 122 -16.83 -2.59 17.95
C ILE A 122 -18.14 -1.84 17.77
N GLU A 123 -18.33 -1.17 16.62
CA GLU A 123 -19.53 -0.41 16.29
C GLU A 123 -20.68 -1.30 15.78
N ARG A 124 -20.38 -2.54 15.41
CA ARG A 124 -21.37 -3.55 15.01
C ARG A 124 -21.97 -4.29 16.21
N SER A 125 -21.39 -4.13 17.39
CA SER A 125 -21.76 -4.88 18.60
C SER A 125 -23.19 -4.63 19.09
N SER A 126 -23.81 -3.50 18.73
CA SER A 126 -25.19 -3.18 19.08
C SER A 126 -25.88 -2.33 18.01
N ALA A 127 -27.20 -2.46 17.91
CA ALA A 127 -28.01 -1.67 16.98
C ALA A 127 -27.89 -0.16 17.24
N ALA A 128 -27.78 0.25 18.50
CA ALA A 128 -27.61 1.65 18.88
C ALA A 128 -26.27 2.24 18.38
N MET A 129 -25.17 1.47 18.49
CA MET A 129 -23.87 1.88 17.96
C MET A 129 -23.87 1.91 16.44
N ALA A 130 -24.46 0.90 15.79
CA ALA A 130 -24.54 0.86 14.33
C ALA A 130 -25.32 2.05 13.77
N ASP A 131 -26.45 2.40 14.40
CA ASP A 131 -27.25 3.57 14.03
C ASP A 131 -26.50 4.90 14.29
N ARG A 132 -25.75 4.99 15.39
CA ARG A 132 -24.85 6.14 15.64
C ARG A 132 -23.79 6.27 14.54
N SER A 133 -23.08 5.19 14.20
CA SER A 133 -22.08 5.18 13.13
C SER A 133 -22.69 5.60 11.81
N ARG A 134 -23.87 5.08 11.44
CA ARG A 134 -24.60 5.47 10.22
C ARG A 134 -24.87 6.97 10.16
N ARG A 135 -25.38 7.56 11.25
CA ARG A 135 -25.72 8.99 11.31
C ARG A 135 -24.48 9.87 11.15
N ARG A 136 -23.37 9.49 11.77
CA ARG A 136 -22.12 10.26 11.79
C ARG A 136 -21.15 9.93 10.66
N ALA A 137 -21.49 8.96 9.83
CA ALA A 137 -20.65 8.50 8.74
C ALA A 137 -20.30 9.63 7.76
N SER A 138 -19.03 9.72 7.39
CA SER A 138 -18.56 10.66 6.36
C SER A 138 -19.20 10.35 5.00
N PRO A 139 -19.31 11.34 4.08
CA PRO A 139 -19.83 11.10 2.73
C PRO A 139 -19.08 10.00 1.97
N GLU A 140 -17.75 9.94 2.09
CA GLU A 140 -16.89 8.94 1.46
C GLU A 140 -17.20 7.55 2.01
N SER A 141 -17.27 7.41 3.33
CA SER A 141 -17.56 6.15 4.02
C SER A 141 -18.96 5.61 3.66
N LYS A 142 -19.94 6.52 3.47
CA LYS A 142 -21.28 6.17 2.98
C LYS A 142 -21.24 5.67 1.53
N ARG A 143 -20.50 6.33 0.64
CA ARG A 143 -20.35 5.90 -0.77
C ARG A 143 -19.76 4.49 -0.88
N TRP A 144 -18.81 4.14 -0.01
CA TRP A 144 -18.23 2.80 0.03
C TRP A 144 -19.08 1.77 0.80
N GLY A 145 -20.14 2.17 1.51
CA GLY A 145 -20.95 1.23 2.31
C GLY A 145 -20.21 0.69 3.55
N ARG A 146 -19.21 1.43 4.05
CA ARG A 146 -18.48 1.12 5.27
C ARG A 146 -18.44 2.36 6.13
N TRP A 147 -19.40 2.48 7.04
CA TRP A 147 -19.62 3.71 7.80
C TRP A 147 -18.52 3.93 8.82
N CYS A 148 -17.88 5.10 8.76
CA CYS A 148 -17.01 5.62 9.80
C CYS A 148 -17.13 7.14 9.86
N GLU A 149 -16.90 7.73 11.03
CA GLU A 149 -16.82 9.19 11.16
C GLU A 149 -15.68 9.75 10.26
N PRO A 150 -15.73 11.03 9.86
CA PRO A 150 -14.65 11.66 9.12
C PRO A 150 -13.30 11.46 9.82
N VAL A 151 -12.31 10.99 9.06
CA VAL A 151 -10.97 10.74 9.59
C VAL A 151 -10.19 12.05 9.60
N GLU A 152 -9.82 12.48 10.81
CA GLU A 152 -8.83 13.53 11.00
C GLU A 152 -7.42 12.96 10.89
N PRO A 153 -6.56 13.50 10.01
CA PRO A 153 -5.17 13.06 9.92
C PRO A 153 -4.42 13.31 11.23
N ARG A 154 -3.67 12.32 11.70
CA ARG A 154 -2.86 12.40 12.92
C ARG A 154 -1.38 12.54 12.58
N SER A 155 -1.00 13.66 11.98
CA SER A 155 0.38 13.88 11.51
C SER A 155 1.41 13.89 12.64
N ASP A 156 0.99 14.24 13.85
CA ASP A 156 1.75 14.16 15.10
C ASP A 156 2.05 12.72 15.55
N ALA A 157 1.26 11.75 15.09
CA ALA A 157 1.50 10.33 15.28
C ALA A 157 2.45 9.71 14.24
N LEU A 158 3.08 10.53 13.38
CA LEU A 158 4.10 10.08 12.43
C LEU A 158 5.47 10.60 12.82
N ALA A 159 6.47 9.72 12.74
CA ALA A 159 7.86 10.10 12.90
C ALA A 159 8.25 11.15 11.85
N PRO A 160 9.19 12.06 12.17
CA PRO A 160 9.70 13.03 11.20
C PRO A 160 10.21 12.35 9.92
N ALA A 161 10.02 12.99 8.77
CA ALA A 161 10.34 12.40 7.46
C ALA A 161 11.80 11.90 7.35
N HIS A 162 12.76 12.61 7.96
CA HIS A 162 14.17 12.16 7.95
C HIS A 162 14.37 10.81 8.69
N VAL A 163 13.60 10.55 9.75
CA VAL A 163 13.61 9.26 10.47
C VAL A 163 12.98 8.17 9.63
N VAL A 164 11.82 8.43 9.02
CA VAL A 164 11.14 7.48 8.13
C VAL A 164 12.05 7.07 6.98
N MET A 165 12.66 8.06 6.33
CA MET A 165 13.48 7.85 5.14
C MET A 165 14.86 7.26 5.42
N SER A 166 15.44 7.50 6.60
CA SER A 166 16.70 6.84 7.00
C SER A 166 16.48 5.36 7.33
N ARG A 167 15.33 5.01 7.91
CA ARG A 167 14.95 3.61 8.17
C ARG A 167 14.53 2.86 6.90
N ASN A 168 13.92 3.57 5.95
CA ASN A 168 13.41 3.01 4.71
C ASN A 168 13.98 3.76 3.48
N PRO A 169 15.28 3.56 3.14
CA PRO A 169 15.92 4.29 2.05
C PRO A 169 15.22 4.14 0.70
N TRP A 170 14.59 2.97 0.47
CA TRP A 170 13.86 2.67 -0.74
C TRP A 170 12.61 3.57 -0.94
N LEU A 171 12.01 4.10 0.14
CA LEU A 171 10.87 5.01 0.03
C LEU A 171 11.27 6.28 -0.73
N ARG A 172 12.51 6.76 -0.57
CA ARG A 172 13.01 7.90 -1.34
C ARG A 172 12.94 7.61 -2.84
N LEU A 173 13.44 6.44 -3.24
CA LEU A 173 13.41 6.00 -4.63
C LEU A 173 11.98 5.86 -5.16
N ALA A 174 11.07 5.30 -4.36
CA ALA A 174 9.67 5.15 -4.74
C ALA A 174 8.96 6.51 -4.88
N MET A 175 9.23 7.45 -3.97
CA MET A 175 8.72 8.82 -4.01
C MET A 175 9.23 9.59 -5.24
N ASP A 176 10.50 9.41 -5.64
CA ASP A 176 11.07 10.03 -6.85
C ASP A 176 10.28 9.63 -8.11
N PHE A 177 9.76 8.40 -8.14
CA PHE A 177 8.96 7.87 -9.24
C PHE A 177 7.46 8.17 -9.11
N ARG A 178 7.03 8.72 -7.98
CA ARG A 178 5.65 9.12 -7.68
C ARG A 178 4.62 8.07 -8.06
N GLY A 179 4.91 6.79 -7.82
CA GLY A 179 4.03 5.66 -8.07
C GLY A 179 3.80 5.27 -9.53
N ASP A 180 4.70 5.66 -10.44
CA ASP A 180 4.67 5.20 -11.84
C ASP A 180 5.14 3.73 -12.01
N LEU A 181 5.28 3.28 -13.25
CA LEU A 181 5.70 1.90 -13.53
C LEU A 181 7.14 1.57 -13.09
N ARG A 182 8.02 2.56 -12.95
CA ARG A 182 9.38 2.35 -12.41
C ARG A 182 9.32 1.98 -10.93
N ALA A 183 8.45 2.65 -10.16
CA ALA A 183 8.17 2.26 -8.77
C ALA A 183 7.70 0.80 -8.69
N ALA A 184 6.79 0.39 -9.59
CA ALA A 184 6.29 -0.99 -9.65
C ALA A 184 7.36 -2.01 -10.04
N VAL A 185 8.24 -1.69 -11.01
CA VAL A 185 9.38 -2.56 -11.34
C VAL A 185 10.31 -2.72 -10.14
N VAL A 186 10.66 -1.63 -9.46
CA VAL A 186 11.52 -1.69 -8.27
C VAL A 186 10.86 -2.50 -7.15
N ALA A 187 9.60 -2.20 -6.80
CA ALA A 187 8.86 -2.93 -5.77
C ALA A 187 8.76 -4.43 -6.10
N SER A 188 8.46 -4.77 -7.37
CA SER A 188 8.39 -6.18 -7.80
C SER A 188 9.73 -6.87 -7.65
N LEU A 189 10.83 -6.24 -8.09
CA LEU A 189 12.16 -6.82 -7.94
C LEU A 189 12.58 -6.97 -6.47
N ARG A 190 12.08 -6.11 -5.57
CA ARG A 190 12.38 -6.17 -4.14
C ARG A 190 11.61 -7.30 -3.45
N HIS A 191 10.31 -7.37 -3.66
CA HIS A 191 9.41 -8.18 -2.86
C HIS A 191 8.92 -9.47 -3.54
N ASP A 192 8.98 -9.55 -4.87
CA ASP A 192 8.51 -10.73 -5.61
C ASP A 192 9.70 -11.54 -6.14
N SER A 193 9.92 -12.73 -5.57
CA SER A 193 11.03 -13.62 -5.93
C SER A 193 11.06 -13.92 -7.44
N ASP A 194 9.88 -14.08 -8.03
CA ASP A 194 9.70 -14.47 -9.42
C ASP A 194 10.08 -13.35 -10.39
N ALA A 195 9.93 -12.09 -9.97
CA ALA A 195 10.23 -10.93 -10.81
C ALA A 195 11.70 -10.88 -11.25
N ARG A 196 12.60 -11.53 -10.49
CA ARG A 196 14.05 -11.58 -10.77
C ARG A 196 14.42 -12.63 -11.82
N ILE A 197 13.50 -13.53 -12.18
CA ILE A 197 13.78 -14.71 -13.03
C ILE A 197 13.82 -14.36 -14.52
N SER A 198 12.94 -13.45 -14.97
CA SER A 198 12.86 -13.02 -16.38
C SER A 198 12.04 -11.74 -16.54
N GLU A 199 12.20 -11.03 -17.68
CA GLU A 199 11.35 -9.87 -18.03
C GLU A 199 9.86 -10.21 -18.09
N SER A 200 9.51 -11.44 -18.48
CA SER A 200 8.09 -11.87 -18.54
C SER A 200 7.51 -12.05 -17.13
N ALA A 201 8.29 -12.61 -16.21
CA ALA A 201 7.89 -12.74 -14.81
C ALA A 201 7.80 -11.36 -14.14
N LEU A 202 8.78 -10.48 -14.38
CA LEU A 202 8.73 -9.09 -13.94
C LEU A 202 7.50 -8.35 -14.47
N THR A 203 7.15 -8.55 -15.74
CA THR A 203 5.99 -7.91 -16.35
C THR A 203 4.70 -8.31 -15.64
N ARG A 204 4.57 -9.61 -15.29
CA ARG A 204 3.43 -10.12 -14.53
C ARG A 204 3.35 -9.45 -13.16
N CYS A 205 4.42 -9.52 -12.37
CA CYS A 205 4.45 -8.96 -11.02
C CYS A 205 4.22 -7.44 -10.99
N ALA A 206 4.77 -6.69 -11.97
CA ALA A 206 4.68 -5.24 -12.00
C ALA A 206 3.34 -4.69 -12.51
N GLY A 207 2.48 -5.51 -13.13
CA GLY A 207 1.14 -5.09 -13.58
C GLY A 207 1.12 -4.14 -14.79
N GLY A 208 2.12 -4.21 -15.66
CA GLY A 208 2.22 -3.40 -16.89
C GLY A 208 2.29 -4.25 -18.17
N SER A 209 2.22 -3.63 -19.35
CA SER A 209 2.49 -4.34 -20.59
C SER A 209 3.99 -4.63 -20.75
N ARG A 210 4.36 -5.67 -21.51
CA ARG A 210 5.77 -6.04 -21.74
C ARG A 210 6.61 -4.87 -22.26
N ALA A 211 6.05 -4.07 -23.18
CA ALA A 211 6.74 -2.91 -23.75
C ALA A 211 6.95 -1.81 -22.69
N GLN A 212 5.93 -1.51 -21.88
CA GLN A 212 6.02 -0.50 -20.83
C GLN A 212 7.03 -0.91 -19.76
N VAL A 213 7.00 -2.16 -19.31
CA VAL A 213 7.90 -2.70 -18.28
C VAL A 213 9.34 -2.70 -18.78
N ARG A 214 9.58 -3.10 -20.04
CA ARG A 214 10.91 -3.02 -20.66
C ARG A 214 11.43 -1.59 -20.71
N ASN A 215 10.59 -0.63 -21.11
CA ASN A 215 10.98 0.78 -21.14
C ASN A 215 11.27 1.33 -19.73
N ALA A 216 10.45 0.98 -18.74
CA ALA A 216 10.69 1.36 -17.35
C ALA A 216 12.01 0.77 -16.82
N LEU A 217 12.28 -0.51 -17.11
CA LEU A 217 13.53 -1.16 -16.74
C LEU A 217 14.75 -0.51 -17.41
N ALA A 218 14.67 -0.19 -18.71
CA ALA A 218 15.74 0.51 -19.42
C ALA A 218 16.04 1.89 -18.80
N ASN A 219 15.00 2.64 -18.41
CA ASN A 219 15.18 3.92 -17.71
C ASN A 219 15.86 3.75 -16.34
N LEU A 220 15.53 2.68 -15.61
CA LEU A 220 16.18 2.35 -14.34
C LEU A 220 17.65 1.98 -14.54
N GLU A 221 17.99 1.28 -15.63
CA GLU A 221 19.38 0.97 -15.99
C GLU A 221 20.18 2.21 -16.36
N LEU A 222 19.61 3.10 -17.19
CA LEU A 222 20.23 4.37 -17.57
C LEU A 222 20.52 5.28 -16.38
N THR A 223 19.68 5.21 -15.34
CA THR A 223 19.83 6.00 -14.11
C THR A 223 20.63 5.28 -13.02
N GLY A 224 21.19 4.10 -13.31
CA GLY A 224 21.99 3.32 -12.36
C GLY A 224 21.20 2.73 -11.18
N ARG A 225 19.87 2.62 -11.30
CA ARG A 225 18.95 2.12 -10.25
C ARG A 225 18.59 0.64 -10.41
N ALA A 226 18.89 0.04 -11.55
CA ALA A 226 18.75 -1.40 -11.78
C ALA A 226 19.83 -1.92 -12.74
N ALA A 227 20.05 -3.23 -12.75
CA ALA A 227 20.98 -3.88 -13.68
C ALA A 227 20.47 -5.26 -14.13
N ARG A 228 20.62 -5.54 -15.43
CA ARG A 228 20.52 -6.89 -16.02
C ARG A 228 21.86 -7.61 -15.97
N ILE A 229 21.95 -8.63 -15.13
CA ILE A 229 23.15 -9.46 -14.97
C ILE A 229 22.97 -10.75 -15.80
N ARG A 230 23.89 -10.97 -16.75
CA ARG A 230 24.02 -12.24 -17.46
C ARG A 230 25.17 -13.04 -16.88
N SER A 231 24.88 -14.23 -16.38
CA SER A 231 25.93 -15.18 -15.99
C SER A 231 26.43 -15.94 -17.22
N PRO A 232 27.75 -16.13 -17.39
CA PRO A 232 28.29 -16.94 -18.47
C PRO A 232 27.66 -18.33 -18.49
N GLY A 233 27.24 -18.81 -19.67
CA GLY A 233 26.61 -20.12 -19.84
C GLY A 233 25.12 -20.22 -19.44
N VAL A 234 24.51 -19.16 -18.89
CA VAL A 234 23.08 -19.15 -18.51
C VAL A 234 22.28 -18.30 -19.48
N ARG A 235 21.26 -18.90 -20.13
CA ARG A 235 20.38 -18.19 -21.09
C ARG A 235 19.48 -17.14 -20.42
N LYS A 236 19.20 -17.30 -19.12
CA LYS A 236 18.35 -16.38 -18.34
C LYS A 236 19.16 -15.20 -17.81
N THR A 237 18.62 -14.00 -18.00
CA THR A 237 19.18 -12.74 -17.47
C THR A 237 18.53 -12.46 -16.12
N ARG A 238 19.34 -12.32 -15.06
CA ARG A 238 18.87 -11.95 -13.73
C ARG A 238 18.74 -10.43 -13.65
N ILE A 239 17.73 -9.93 -12.95
CA ILE A 239 17.51 -8.50 -12.78
C ILE A 239 17.69 -8.15 -11.30
N VAL A 240 18.47 -7.11 -11.02
CA VAL A 240 18.72 -6.61 -9.65
C VAL A 240 18.44 -5.12 -9.56
N VAL A 241 17.97 -4.67 -8.39
CA VAL A 241 17.85 -3.24 -8.05
C VAL A 241 19.18 -2.81 -7.44
N MET A 242 19.65 -1.62 -7.83
CA MET A 242 20.89 -1.02 -7.34
C MET A 242 20.49 0.09 -6.36
N GLY A 243 20.82 -0.08 -5.08
CA GLY A 243 20.43 0.84 -4.00
C GLY A 243 20.14 0.15 -2.69
#